data_AF-A0AAP3XSG7-F1
#
_entry.id   AF-A0AAP3XSG7-F1
#
_cell.length_a   1.000
_cell.length_b   1.000
_cell.length_c   1.000
_cell.angle_alpha   90.00
_cell.angle_beta   90.00
_cell.angle_gamma   90.00
#
_symmetry.space_group_name_H-M   'P 1'
#
loop_
_entity.id
_entity.type
_entity.pdbx_description
1 polymer ?
#
loop_
_entity_poly.entity_id
_entity_poly.type
_entity_poly.pdbx_seq_one_letter_code
_entity_poly.pdbx_strand_id
1 'polypeptide(L)'
;MDDDSDEEFFNGTRRPSGMPASWQGRPLRSGRGWHWSDPDNPGNSVRLYRGDPESEDEAEQGPHVVVTADGLLIDDAGKPVPGSTPPDD
;
A
#
# COMPACT_ATOMS: atom_id res chain seq x y z
N MET A 1 -5.17 21.91 -14.89
CA MET A 1 -4.30 20.79 -15.32
C MET A 1 -3.69 20.33 -14.03
N ASP A 2 -4.45 19.52 -13.32
CA ASP A 2 -4.23 19.15 -11.94
C ASP A 2 -3.97 17.64 -11.96
N ASP A 3 -2.85 17.25 -12.60
CA ASP A 3 -2.46 15.86 -12.90
C ASP A 3 -1.15 15.48 -12.18
N ASP A 4 -0.62 16.37 -11.32
CA ASP A 4 0.65 16.14 -10.59
C ASP A 4 0.38 15.45 -9.23
N SER A 5 -0.81 15.65 -8.67
CA SER A 5 -1.18 15.22 -7.30
C SER A 5 -1.28 13.70 -7.12
N ASP A 6 -1.59 12.97 -8.18
CA ASP A 6 -1.65 11.51 -8.18
C ASP A 6 -0.26 10.91 -8.36
N GLU A 7 0.59 11.54 -9.17
CA GLU A 7 1.97 11.09 -9.38
C GLU A 7 2.82 11.23 -8.11
N GLU A 8 2.62 12.30 -7.33
CA GLU A 8 3.25 12.47 -6.01
C GLU A 8 2.85 11.37 -5.01
N PHE A 9 1.63 10.83 -5.13
CA PHE A 9 1.14 9.75 -4.29
C PHE A 9 1.83 8.42 -4.58
N PHE A 10 2.03 8.08 -5.86
CA PHE A 10 2.70 6.83 -6.26
C PHE A 10 4.24 6.91 -6.23
N ASN A 11 4.80 8.12 -6.26
CA ASN A 11 6.21 8.44 -5.99
C ASN A 11 6.54 8.39 -4.48
N GLY A 12 5.54 8.24 -3.62
CA GLY A 12 5.74 8.24 -2.17
C GLY A 12 6.16 9.60 -1.58
N THR A 13 6.13 10.65 -2.38
CA THR A 13 6.22 12.06 -1.95
C THR A 13 5.02 12.42 -1.08
N ARG A 14 3.84 11.90 -1.42
CA ARG A 14 2.60 12.06 -0.66
C ARG A 14 2.27 10.80 0.13
N ARG A 15 2.52 10.87 1.44
CA ARG A 15 2.11 9.84 2.40
C ARG A 15 0.58 9.83 2.60
N PRO A 16 -0.05 8.67 2.78
CA PRO A 16 -1.45 8.60 3.20
C PRO A 16 -1.67 9.38 4.50
N SER A 17 -2.74 10.17 4.54
CA SER A 17 -3.15 10.90 5.73
C SER A 17 -3.41 9.93 6.89
N GLY A 18 -2.79 10.15 8.04
CA GLY A 18 -2.91 9.26 9.21
C GLY A 18 -1.75 8.28 9.42
N MET A 19 -0.77 8.25 8.51
CA MET A 19 0.42 7.43 8.66
C MET A 19 1.48 8.10 9.56
N PRO A 20 2.10 7.38 10.51
CA PRO A 20 3.14 7.95 11.37
C PRO A 20 4.35 8.42 10.56
N ALA A 21 4.98 9.52 10.99
CA ALA A 21 6.16 10.06 10.31
C ALA A 21 7.39 9.14 10.41
N SER A 22 7.40 8.21 11.37
CA SER A 22 8.44 7.20 11.59
C SER A 22 8.45 6.09 10.54
N TRP A 23 7.36 5.92 9.79
CA TRP A 23 7.25 4.84 8.81
C TRP A 23 8.22 5.07 7.66
N GLN A 24 8.92 4.00 7.30
CA GLN A 24 9.95 4.05 6.27
C GLN A 24 9.33 3.70 4.92
N GLY A 25 9.20 4.71 4.07
CA GLY A 25 8.75 4.58 2.69
C GLY A 25 9.90 4.22 1.76
N ARG A 26 9.69 3.26 0.86
CA ARG A 26 10.61 2.89 -0.22
C ARG A 26 9.83 2.57 -1.50
N PRO A 27 10.41 2.79 -2.69
CA PRO A 27 9.79 2.34 -3.93
C PRO A 27 9.62 0.81 -3.93
N LEU A 28 8.51 0.33 -4.51
CA LEU A 28 8.31 -1.10 -4.73
C LEU A 28 9.35 -1.61 -5.73
N ARG A 29 9.77 -2.88 -5.58
CA ARG A 29 10.76 -3.51 -6.47
C ARG A 29 10.30 -3.52 -7.93
N SER A 30 8.99 -3.58 -8.17
CA SER A 30 8.38 -3.50 -9.49
C SER A 30 8.44 -2.10 -10.11
N GLY A 31 8.84 -1.06 -9.35
CA GLY A 31 8.84 0.35 -9.78
C GLY A 31 7.45 0.98 -9.91
N ARG A 32 6.38 0.18 -9.84
CA ARG A 32 4.98 0.59 -10.00
C ARG A 32 4.29 0.88 -8.67
N GLY A 33 4.89 1.76 -7.88
CA GLY A 33 4.32 2.24 -6.62
C GLY A 33 5.30 2.27 -5.46
N TRP A 34 4.77 2.31 -4.24
CA TRP A 34 5.52 2.64 -3.04
C TRP A 34 5.11 1.80 -1.84
N HIS A 35 6.04 1.54 -0.93
CA HIS A 35 5.84 0.70 0.24
C HIS A 35 6.33 1.41 1.48
N TRP A 36 5.42 1.66 2.42
CA TRP A 36 5.73 2.11 3.76
C TRP A 36 5.58 0.96 4.73
N SER A 37 6.58 0.78 5.58
CA SER A 37 6.53 -0.20 6.65
C SER A 37 6.90 0.47 7.97
N ASP A 38 6.20 0.09 9.03
CA ASP A 38 6.54 0.52 10.38
C ASP A 38 7.85 -0.15 10.82
N PRO A 39 8.85 0.62 11.27
CA PRO A 39 10.13 0.05 11.72
C PRO A 39 10.03 -0.66 13.08
N ASP A 40 8.99 -0.38 13.88
CA ASP A 40 8.76 -1.00 15.20
C ASP A 40 7.98 -2.31 15.07
N ASN A 41 6.96 -2.34 14.20
CA ASN A 41 6.18 -3.53 13.87
C ASN A 41 6.14 -3.75 12.33
N PRO A 42 6.99 -4.63 11.78
CA PRO A 42 7.01 -4.89 10.33
C PRO A 42 5.71 -5.54 9.80
N GLY A 43 4.83 -6.04 10.67
CA GLY A 43 3.49 -6.47 10.31
C GLY A 43 2.57 -5.32 9.89
N ASN A 44 2.89 -4.09 10.30
CA ASN A 44 2.21 -2.87 9.88
C ASN A 44 2.88 -2.31 8.62
N SER A 45 2.18 -2.38 7.49
CA SER A 45 2.67 -1.82 6.23
C SER A 45 1.55 -1.29 5.36
N VAL A 46 1.88 -0.34 4.50
CA VAL A 46 0.99 0.12 3.43
C VAL A 46 1.76 0.08 2.13
N ARG A 47 1.16 -0.53 1.12
CA ARG A 47 1.68 -0.55 -0.24
C ARG A 47 0.70 0.18 -1.13
N LEU A 48 1.20 1.17 -1.84
CA LEU A 48 0.49 1.83 -2.92
C LEU A 48 0.96 1.19 -4.21
N TYR A 49 0.01 0.71 -5.00
CA TYR A 49 0.26 0.22 -6.34
C TYR A 49 -0.36 1.20 -7.32
N ARG A 50 0.37 1.54 -8.38
CA ARG A 50 -0.17 2.40 -9.46
C ARG A 50 -1.23 1.68 -10.31
N GLY A 51 -1.38 0.37 -10.11
CA GLY A 51 -2.15 -0.51 -10.99
C GLY A 51 -1.28 -1.04 -12.13
N ASP A 52 -1.65 -2.22 -12.60
CA ASP A 52 -1.06 -2.85 -13.78
C ASP A 52 -2.15 -3.08 -14.83
N PRO A 53 -2.22 -2.26 -15.89
CA PRO A 53 -3.27 -2.38 -16.90
C PRO A 53 -3.21 -3.70 -17.69
N GLU A 54 -2.12 -4.47 -17.55
CA GLU A 54 -1.96 -5.78 -18.16
C GLU A 54 -2.37 -6.92 -17.21
N SER A 55 -2.69 -6.63 -15.94
CA SER A 55 -3.20 -7.63 -14.98
C SER A 55 -4.55 -8.20 -15.43
N GLU A 56 -4.71 -9.51 -15.21
CA GLU A 56 -5.97 -10.23 -15.42
C GLU A 56 -7.03 -9.84 -14.37
N ASP A 57 -6.59 -9.42 -13.19
CA ASP A 57 -7.43 -8.97 -12.09
C ASP A 57 -7.84 -7.49 -12.26
N GLU A 58 -9.13 -7.23 -12.49
CA GLU A 58 -9.67 -5.86 -12.61
C GLU A 58 -9.35 -4.97 -11.39
N ALA A 59 -9.25 -5.56 -10.20
CA ALA A 59 -8.86 -4.85 -8.98
C ALA A 59 -7.40 -4.37 -9.01
N GLU A 60 -6.53 -5.09 -9.71
CA GLU A 60 -5.11 -4.76 -9.86
C GLU A 60 -4.83 -3.90 -11.09
N GLN A 61 -5.79 -3.76 -12.01
CA GLN A 61 -5.67 -2.90 -13.19
C GLN A 61 -5.61 -1.41 -12.85
N GLY A 62 -6.30 -1.01 -11.79
CA GLY A 62 -6.34 0.37 -11.30
C GLY A 62 -5.36 0.62 -10.16
N PRO A 63 -5.07 1.90 -9.87
CA PRO A 63 -4.34 2.28 -8.67
C PRO A 63 -5.09 1.82 -7.41
N HIS A 64 -4.40 1.11 -6.54
CA HIS A 64 -4.98 0.54 -5.33
C HIS A 64 -4.01 0.60 -4.15
N VAL A 65 -4.56 0.52 -2.94
CA VAL A 65 -3.83 0.61 -1.68
C VAL A 65 -4.04 -0.69 -0.91
N VAL A 66 -2.94 -1.30 -0.49
CA VAL A 66 -2.92 -2.51 0.33
C VAL A 66 -2.42 -2.10 1.70
N VAL A 67 -3.29 -2.17 2.72
CA VAL A 67 -2.95 -1.88 4.10
C VAL A 67 -2.86 -3.19 4.87
N THR A 68 -1.78 -3.40 5.60
CA THR A 68 -1.58 -4.54 6.46
C THR A 68 -1.36 -4.04 7.88
N ALA A 69 -2.07 -4.60 8.85
CA ALA A 69 -1.85 -4.34 10.27
C ALA A 69 -1.60 -5.66 10.98
N ASP A 70 -0.49 -5.74 11.70
CA ASP A 70 -0.05 -6.94 12.41
C ASP A 70 0.01 -8.21 11.51
N GLY A 71 0.35 -8.02 10.23
CA GLY A 71 0.40 -9.10 9.24
C GLY A 71 -0.95 -9.48 8.62
N LEU A 72 -2.05 -8.83 9.02
CA LEU A 72 -3.39 -9.03 8.45
C LEU A 72 -3.72 -7.92 7.44
N LEU A 73 -4.22 -8.28 6.26
CA LEU A 73 -4.74 -7.29 5.31
C LEU A 73 -5.97 -6.62 5.91
N ILE A 74 -6.00 -5.29 5.88
CA ILE A 74 -7.07 -4.47 6.42
C ILE A 74 -7.79 -3.76 5.27
N ASP A 75 -9.13 -3.74 5.32
CA ASP A 75 -9.99 -3.02 4.38
C ASP A 75 -9.99 -1.49 4.63
N ASP A 76 -10.65 -0.72 3.78
CA ASP A 76 -10.76 0.74 3.92
C ASP A 76 -11.44 1.15 5.23
N ALA A 77 -12.26 0.26 5.79
CA ALA A 77 -12.94 0.45 7.06
C ALA A 77 -12.07 0.12 8.28
N GLY A 78 -10.81 -0.27 8.09
CA GLY A 78 -9.90 -0.61 9.18
C GLY A 78 -10.14 -2.00 9.77
N LYS A 79 -10.86 -2.89 9.08
CA LYS A 79 -11.14 -4.26 9.52
C LYS A 79 -10.31 -5.30 8.76
N PRO A 80 -9.89 -6.38 9.42
CA PRO A 80 -9.18 -7.46 8.73
C PRO A 80 -10.06 -8.10 7.65
N VAL A 81 -9.48 -8.23 6.45
CA VAL A 81 -10.12 -8.90 5.32
C VAL A 81 -10.15 -10.41 5.60
N PRO A 82 -11.34 -11.03 5.63
CA PRO A 82 -11.46 -12.46 5.90
C PRO A 82 -10.73 -13.27 4.83
N GLY A 83 -9.85 -14.19 5.25
CA GLY A 83 -9.02 -15.01 4.36
C GLY A 83 -7.58 -14.50 4.20
N SER A 84 -7.26 -13.30 4.69
CA SER A 84 -5.87 -12.85 4.83
C SER A 84 -5.27 -13.42 6.11
N THR A 85 -5.02 -14.72 6.15
CA THR A 85 -4.21 -15.32 7.22
C THR A 85 -2.76 -14.90 7.03
N PRO A 86 -2.04 -14.45 8.08
CA PRO A 86 -0.59 -14.39 7.99
C PRO A 86 -0.09 -15.81 7.66
N PRO A 87 1.00 -15.96 6.88
CA PRO A 87 1.55 -17.28 6.65
C PRO A 87 1.81 -17.94 8.01
N ASP A 88 1.14 -19.08 8.24
CA ASP A 88 1.37 -19.95 9.40
C ASP A 88 2.82 -20.43 9.31
N ASP A 89 3.63 -20.10 10.31
CA ASP A 89 5.05 -20.50 10.44
C ASP A 89 5.20 -22.01 10.69
#